data_AF-A0A0B6XY90-F1
#
_entry.id   AF-A0A0B6XY90-F1
#
_cell.length_a   1.000
_cell.length_b   1.000
_cell.length_c   1.000
_cell.angle_alpha   90.00
_cell.angle_beta   90.00
_cell.angle_gamma   90.00
#
_symmetry.space_group_name_H-M   'P 1'
#
loop_
_entity.id
_entity.type
_entity.pdbx_description
1 polymer ?
#
loop_
_entity_poly.entity_id
_entity_poly.type
_entity_poly.pdbx_seq_one_letter_code
_entity_poly.pdbx_strand_id
1 'polypeptide(L)'
;CPPVRMESCIITQGDQVYLAEPLAHLVSCVQQCVRKSVDIVSRMQREDDDDSIENMDEDQQSQKQIQTILASLTKRITDAEMEDFELDKSADFSCSNSVGVKNNIYAILLLGLYDVLLEYKFETGKHTTDSCTEVLQLYANHLKLSTVLKDRTTSSAGKKGKSSSFKTPISLLSLQCVV
;
A
#
# COMPACT_ATOMS: atom_id res chain seq x y z
N CYS A 1 6.74 14.21 -8.68
CA CYS A 1 6.56 12.97 -9.47
C CYS A 1 6.11 11.91 -8.48
N PRO A 2 4.96 11.26 -8.72
CA PRO A 2 4.37 10.36 -7.72
C PRO A 2 5.33 9.22 -7.33
N PRO A 3 5.28 8.76 -6.08
CA PRO A 3 6.10 7.64 -5.59
C PRO A 3 5.96 6.36 -6.42
N VAL A 4 4.77 6.15 -6.99
CA VAL A 4 4.38 4.96 -7.76
C VAL A 4 3.60 5.36 -9.01
N ARG A 5 3.68 4.53 -10.05
CA ARG A 5 3.00 4.73 -11.33
C ARG A 5 1.63 4.07 -11.32
N MET A 6 0.64 4.73 -10.72
CA MET A 6 -0.73 4.22 -10.61
C MET A 6 -1.37 3.92 -11.98
N GLU A 7 -0.95 4.63 -13.03
CA GLU A 7 -1.42 4.43 -14.40
C GLU A 7 -1.06 3.06 -14.96
N SER A 8 0.01 2.43 -14.48
CA SER A 8 0.40 1.07 -14.87
C SER A 8 -0.46 0.00 -14.19
N CYS A 9 -1.20 0.37 -13.13
CA CYS A 9 -2.06 -0.54 -12.40
C CYS A 9 -3.45 -0.71 -13.02
N ILE A 10 -3.76 0.00 -14.11
CA ILE A 10 -5.09 -0.01 -14.75
C ILE A 10 -5.01 -0.32 -16.24
N ILE A 11 -6.08 -0.90 -16.77
CA ILE A 11 -6.30 -1.08 -18.21
C ILE A 11 -7.63 -0.43 -18.58
N THR A 12 -7.64 0.36 -19.66
CA THR A 12 -8.85 0.97 -20.22
C THR A 12 -9.23 0.26 -21.52
N GLN A 13 -10.49 -0.16 -21.64
CA GLN A 13 -11.07 -0.71 -22.87
C GLN A 13 -12.35 0.06 -23.22
N GLY A 14 -12.24 1.01 -24.16
CA GLY A 14 -13.33 1.97 -24.42
C GLY A 14 -13.62 2.80 -23.16
N ASP A 15 -14.87 2.79 -22.71
CA ASP A 15 -15.29 3.50 -21.48
C ASP A 15 -15.14 2.65 -20.20
N GLN A 16 -14.66 1.42 -20.29
CA GLN A 16 -14.47 0.55 -19.13
C GLN A 16 -13.03 0.66 -18.61
N VAL A 17 -12.90 0.75 -17.28
CA VAL A 17 -11.61 0.80 -16.57
C VAL A 17 -11.52 -0.41 -15.64
N TYR A 18 -10.43 -1.15 -15.74
CA TYR A 18 -10.18 -2.36 -14.96
C TYR A 18 -8.87 -2.24 -14.18
N LEU A 19 -8.84 -2.85 -12.99
CA LEU A 19 -7.60 -3.06 -12.26
C LEU A 19 -6.77 -4.14 -12.98
N ALA A 20 -5.55 -3.79 -13.36
CA ALA A 20 -4.60 -4.67 -14.03
C ALA A 20 -3.59 -5.28 -13.05
N GLU A 21 -3.07 -4.45 -12.14
CA GLU A 21 -2.05 -4.86 -11.18
C GLU A 21 -2.46 -4.45 -9.76
N PRO A 22 -2.64 -5.41 -8.84
CA PRO A 22 -2.99 -5.12 -7.45
C PRO A 22 -1.74 -4.69 -6.67
N LEU A 23 -1.16 -3.53 -7.01
CA LEU A 23 0.13 -3.05 -6.49
C LEU A 23 0.26 -3.15 -4.96
N ALA A 24 -0.78 -2.79 -4.21
CA ALA A 24 -0.76 -2.89 -2.74
C ALA A 24 -0.57 -4.34 -2.25
N HIS A 25 -1.15 -5.33 -2.93
CA HIS A 25 -0.97 -6.75 -2.60
C HIS A 25 0.42 -7.24 -2.99
N LEU A 26 0.97 -6.76 -4.11
CA LEU A 26 2.34 -7.05 -4.49
C LEU A 26 3.32 -6.56 -3.42
N VAL A 27 3.19 -5.31 -2.98
CA VAL A 27 4.03 -4.74 -1.93
C VAL A 27 3.83 -5.48 -0.60
N SER A 28 2.60 -5.86 -0.25
CA SER A 28 2.30 -6.69 0.93
C SER A 28 3.06 -8.03 0.87
N CYS A 29 2.95 -8.75 -0.25
CA CYS A 29 3.63 -10.02 -0.44
C CYS A 29 5.16 -9.88 -0.34
N VAL A 30 5.72 -8.84 -0.97
CA VAL A 30 7.16 -8.55 -0.93
C VAL A 30 7.61 -8.25 0.50
N GLN A 31 6.89 -7.41 1.24
CA GLN A 31 7.20 -7.10 2.64
C GLN A 31 7.16 -8.37 3.51
N GLN A 32 6.15 -9.22 3.36
CA GLN A 32 6.04 -10.47 4.11
C GLN A 32 7.18 -11.45 3.77
N CYS A 33 7.57 -11.55 2.50
CA CYS A 33 8.70 -12.38 2.07
C CYS A 33 10.02 -11.88 2.68
N VAL A 34 10.27 -10.57 2.63
CA VAL A 34 11.47 -9.96 3.25
C VAL A 34 11.49 -10.23 4.75
N ARG A 35 10.37 -10.01 5.43
CA ARG A 35 10.24 -10.27 6.88
C ARG A 35 10.54 -11.72 7.20
N LYS A 36 9.98 -12.65 6.42
CA LYS A 36 10.21 -14.08 6.64
C LYS A 36 11.66 -14.49 6.35
N SER A 37 12.27 -13.93 5.32
CA SER A 37 13.69 -14.14 4.99
C SER A 37 14.58 -13.69 6.15
N VAL A 38 14.36 -12.49 6.69
CA VAL A 38 15.10 -11.98 7.87
C VAL A 38 14.96 -12.93 9.07
N ASP A 39 13.75 -13.41 9.35
CA ASP A 39 13.48 -14.37 10.44
C ASP A 39 14.23 -15.69 10.24
N ILE A 40 14.23 -16.25 9.03
CA ILE A 40 14.93 -17.49 8.69
C ILE A 40 16.45 -17.33 8.87
N VAL A 41 17.03 -16.29 8.26
CA VAL A 41 18.48 -16.03 8.36
C VAL A 41 18.90 -15.83 9.81
N SER A 42 18.09 -15.11 10.60
CA SER A 42 18.35 -14.91 12.02
C SER A 42 18.27 -16.20 12.85
N ARG A 43 17.49 -17.20 12.42
CA ARG A 43 17.42 -18.52 13.06
C ARG A 43 18.63 -19.38 12.70
N MET A 44 18.99 -19.42 11.41
CA MET A 44 20.14 -20.19 10.92
C MET A 44 21.46 -19.73 11.57
N GLN A 45 21.65 -18.42 11.74
CA GLN A 45 22.82 -17.87 12.45
C GLN A 45 22.91 -18.29 13.93
N ARG A 46 21.82 -18.79 14.53
CA ARG A 46 21.84 -19.31 15.90
C ARG A 46 22.10 -20.82 15.97
N GLU A 47 21.98 -21.52 14.84
CA GLU A 47 22.03 -22.99 14.77
C GLU A 47 23.37 -23.53 14.22
N ASP A 48 24.35 -22.67 13.89
CA ASP A 48 25.76 -23.01 13.59
C ASP A 48 25.95 -24.10 12.50
N ASP A 49 25.07 -24.13 11.48
CA ASP A 49 25.16 -25.06 10.35
C ASP A 49 26.04 -24.49 9.21
N ASP A 50 27.28 -24.98 9.14
CA ASP A 50 28.41 -24.52 8.29
C ASP A 50 28.23 -24.78 6.77
N ASP A 51 27.24 -25.61 6.38
CA ASP A 51 27.15 -26.18 5.02
C ASP A 51 26.29 -25.38 4.01
N SER A 52 25.82 -24.17 4.33
CA SER A 52 24.81 -23.44 3.50
C SER A 52 25.31 -22.15 2.80
N ILE A 53 26.60 -21.86 2.82
CA ILE A 53 27.14 -20.51 2.57
C ILE A 53 27.16 -20.07 1.09
N GLU A 54 27.21 -20.99 0.11
CA GLU A 54 27.52 -20.60 -1.29
C GLU A 54 26.45 -19.76 -2.01
N ASN A 55 25.17 -19.80 -1.61
CA ASN A 55 24.10 -19.00 -2.23
C ASN A 55 23.59 -17.84 -1.35
N MET A 56 24.09 -17.72 -0.11
CA MET A 56 23.58 -16.73 0.84
C MET A 56 23.90 -15.29 0.44
N ASP A 57 25.02 -15.05 -0.26
CA ASP A 57 25.47 -13.69 -0.56
C ASP A 57 24.59 -12.99 -1.60
N GLU A 58 24.17 -13.70 -2.65
CA GLU A 58 23.28 -13.16 -3.70
C GLU A 58 21.86 -12.91 -3.15
N ASP A 59 21.33 -13.85 -2.36
CA ASP A 59 20.03 -13.71 -1.71
C ASP A 59 20.01 -12.56 -0.70
N GLN A 60 21.07 -12.42 0.11
CA GLN A 60 21.22 -11.28 1.03
C GLN A 60 21.34 -9.95 0.28
N GLN A 61 22.02 -9.91 -0.86
CA GLN A 61 22.11 -8.70 -1.68
C GLN A 61 20.75 -8.31 -2.24
N SER A 62 20.01 -9.27 -2.82
CA SER A 62 18.66 -9.07 -3.33
C SER A 62 17.71 -8.59 -2.22
N GLN A 63 17.78 -9.20 -1.05
CA GLN A 63 17.01 -8.79 0.13
C GLN A 63 17.31 -7.35 0.55
N LYS A 64 18.59 -6.94 0.62
CA LYS A 64 19.00 -5.57 0.95
C LYS A 64 18.49 -4.56 -0.08
N GLN A 65 18.49 -4.91 -1.36
CA GLN A 65 17.94 -4.06 -2.42
C GLN A 65 16.44 -3.85 -2.22
N ILE A 66 15.69 -4.93 -1.96
CA ILE A 66 14.24 -4.85 -1.72
C ILE A 66 13.95 -4.01 -0.47
N GLN A 67 14.68 -4.19 0.63
CA GLN A 67 14.54 -3.35 1.83
C GLN A 67 14.80 -1.87 1.54
N THR A 68 15.81 -1.57 0.73
CA THR A 68 16.12 -0.20 0.29
C THR A 68 14.97 0.38 -0.53
N ILE A 69 14.37 -0.41 -1.43
CA ILE A 69 13.21 -0.02 -2.23
C ILE A 69 12.00 0.25 -1.31
N LEU A 70 11.70 -0.64 -0.37
CA LEU A 70 10.59 -0.48 0.59
C LEU A 70 10.78 0.76 1.48
N ALA A 71 11.99 1.01 1.98
CA ALA A 71 12.30 2.21 2.77
C ALA A 71 12.12 3.50 1.94
N SER A 72 12.65 3.51 0.71
CA SER A 72 12.48 4.64 -0.22
C SER A 72 11.01 4.88 -0.56
N LEU A 73 10.27 3.81 -0.86
CA LEU A 73 8.84 3.86 -1.14
C LEU A 73 8.07 4.40 0.06
N THR A 74 8.34 3.90 1.27
CA THR A 74 7.71 4.36 2.52
C THR A 74 7.89 5.85 2.70
N LYS A 75 9.14 6.34 2.59
CA LYS A 75 9.43 7.77 2.74
C LYS A 75 8.69 8.60 1.68
N ARG A 76 8.81 8.22 0.41
CA ARG A 76 8.17 8.95 -0.70
C ARG A 76 6.65 8.95 -0.60
N ILE A 77 6.01 7.85 -0.17
CA ILE A 77 4.55 7.77 0.03
C ILE A 77 4.11 8.60 1.24
N THR A 78 4.92 8.64 2.30
CA THR A 78 4.65 9.46 3.50
C THR A 78 4.66 10.95 3.15
N ASP A 79 5.64 11.37 2.35
CA ASP A 79 5.84 12.76 1.93
C ASP A 79 4.90 13.20 0.79
N ALA A 80 4.28 12.25 0.07
CA ALA A 80 3.40 12.55 -1.06
C ALA A 80 2.01 13.02 -0.63
N GLU A 81 1.47 13.97 -1.38
CA GLU A 81 0.12 14.46 -1.19
C GLU A 81 -0.88 13.71 -2.07
N MET A 82 -2.18 13.81 -1.75
CA MET A 82 -3.23 13.17 -2.56
C MET A 82 -3.25 13.68 -4.01
N GLU A 83 -2.83 14.93 -4.22
CA GLU A 83 -2.72 15.59 -5.53
C GLU A 83 -1.67 14.90 -6.43
N ASP A 84 -0.59 14.37 -5.84
CA ASP A 84 0.42 13.60 -6.58
C ASP A 84 -0.18 12.35 -7.25
N PHE A 85 -1.31 11.85 -6.74
CA PHE A 85 -2.02 10.68 -7.26
C PHE A 85 -3.30 11.04 -8.03
N GLU A 86 -3.52 12.31 -8.36
CA GLU A 86 -4.75 12.80 -9.01
C GLU A 86 -6.02 12.61 -8.15
N LEU A 87 -5.87 12.52 -6.82
CA LEU A 87 -6.95 12.25 -5.85
C LEU A 87 -7.31 13.47 -4.99
N ASP A 88 -7.30 14.67 -5.56
CA ASP A 88 -7.65 15.89 -4.83
C ASP A 88 -9.10 15.89 -4.32
N LYS A 89 -9.48 16.90 -3.52
CA LYS A 89 -10.83 16.99 -2.94
C LYS A 89 -11.94 17.17 -4.00
N SER A 90 -11.58 17.64 -5.19
CA SER A 90 -12.49 17.86 -6.32
C SER A 90 -12.61 16.65 -7.26
N ALA A 91 -11.74 15.64 -7.09
CA ALA A 91 -11.77 14.42 -7.88
C ALA A 91 -13.15 13.74 -7.83
N ASP A 92 -13.61 13.30 -9.00
CA ASP A 92 -14.81 12.49 -9.11
C ASP A 92 -14.51 11.06 -8.67
N PHE A 93 -15.37 10.49 -7.83
CA PHE A 93 -15.33 9.09 -7.38
C PHE A 93 -16.64 8.37 -7.73
N SER A 94 -17.41 8.88 -8.68
CA SER A 94 -18.63 8.23 -9.15
C SER A 94 -18.31 6.93 -9.88
N CYS A 95 -19.01 5.84 -9.53
CA CYS A 95 -18.95 4.60 -10.31
C CYS A 95 -19.70 4.68 -11.66
N SER A 96 -20.26 5.85 -12.01
CA SER A 96 -21.07 6.01 -13.21
C SER A 96 -20.30 6.46 -14.45
N ASN A 97 -19.01 6.77 -14.32
CA ASN A 97 -18.16 7.17 -15.44
C ASN A 97 -16.73 6.64 -15.27
N SER A 98 -15.98 6.58 -16.37
CA SER A 98 -14.63 6.00 -16.42
C SER A 98 -13.64 6.73 -15.52
N VAL A 99 -13.73 8.06 -15.41
CA VAL A 99 -12.85 8.88 -14.56
C VAL A 99 -13.06 8.56 -13.08
N GLY A 100 -14.32 8.50 -12.64
CA GLY A 100 -14.64 8.17 -11.27
C GLY A 100 -14.32 6.72 -10.90
N VAL A 101 -14.48 5.76 -11.83
CA VAL A 101 -14.02 4.37 -11.63
C VAL A 101 -12.49 4.32 -11.51
N LYS A 102 -11.75 5.02 -12.38
CA LYS A 102 -10.29 5.14 -12.31
C LYS A 102 -9.83 5.67 -10.95
N ASN A 103 -10.40 6.79 -10.51
CA ASN A 103 -10.05 7.44 -9.24
C ASN A 103 -10.38 6.56 -8.03
N ASN A 104 -11.48 5.80 -8.08
CA ASN A 104 -11.78 4.80 -7.05
C ASN A 104 -10.71 3.71 -6.98
N ILE A 105 -10.27 3.18 -8.13
CA ILE A 105 -9.20 2.16 -8.15
C ILE A 105 -7.92 2.73 -7.55
N TYR A 106 -7.53 3.94 -7.94
CA TYR A 106 -6.34 4.62 -7.38
C TYR A 106 -6.46 4.81 -5.86
N ALA A 107 -7.63 5.24 -5.37
CA ALA A 107 -7.84 5.42 -3.95
C ALA A 107 -7.76 4.09 -3.18
N ILE A 108 -8.32 3.01 -3.70
CA ILE A 108 -8.24 1.68 -3.08
C ILE A 108 -6.78 1.19 -3.05
N LEU A 109 -6.04 1.36 -4.14
CA LEU A 109 -4.61 1.00 -4.20
C LEU A 109 -3.79 1.81 -3.20
N LEU A 110 -4.04 3.12 -3.09
CA LEU A 110 -3.31 3.99 -2.18
C LEU A 110 -3.63 3.69 -0.71
N LEU A 111 -4.90 3.40 -0.37
CA LEU A 111 -5.27 2.94 0.97
C LEU A 111 -4.56 1.64 1.33
N GLY A 112 -4.53 0.66 0.42
CA GLY A 112 -3.79 -0.58 0.64
C GLY A 112 -2.28 -0.37 0.78
N LEU A 113 -1.69 0.56 0.04
CA LEU A 113 -0.29 0.93 0.21
C LEU A 113 -0.03 1.56 1.57
N TYR A 114 -0.90 2.45 2.05
CA TYR A 114 -0.75 3.00 3.40
C TYR A 114 -0.79 1.91 4.47
N ASP A 115 -1.72 0.95 4.41
CA ASP A 115 -1.78 -0.17 5.36
C ASP A 115 -0.47 -0.96 5.39
N VAL A 116 0.00 -1.39 4.22
CA VAL A 116 1.22 -2.21 4.12
C VAL A 116 2.46 -1.46 4.60
N LEU A 117 2.59 -0.18 4.24
CA LEU A 117 3.75 0.62 4.62
C LEU A 117 3.70 1.03 6.10
N LEU A 118 2.50 1.17 6.68
CA LEU A 118 2.30 1.37 8.11
C LEU A 118 2.81 0.15 8.90
N GLU A 119 2.40 -1.06 8.49
CA GLU A 119 2.91 -2.30 9.09
C GLU A 119 4.43 -2.43 8.92
N TYR A 120 4.94 -2.24 7.70
CA TYR A 120 6.38 -2.28 7.41
C TYR A 120 7.18 -1.33 8.31
N LYS A 121 6.75 -0.07 8.41
CA LYS A 121 7.46 0.94 9.19
C LYS A 121 7.38 0.64 10.69
N PHE A 122 6.23 0.17 11.16
CA PHE A 122 6.05 -0.23 12.55
C PHE A 122 7.00 -1.37 12.94
N GLU A 123 7.11 -2.40 12.10
CA GLU A 123 8.00 -3.55 12.35
C GLU A 123 9.50 -3.18 12.26
N THR A 124 9.89 -2.38 11.27
CA THR A 124 11.32 -2.11 10.99
C THR A 124 11.89 -0.93 11.77
N GLY A 125 11.05 -0.02 12.23
CA GLY A 125 11.46 1.26 12.79
C GLY A 125 11.87 1.26 14.26
N LYS A 126 11.84 0.10 14.92
CA LYS A 126 12.32 -0.09 16.31
C LYS A 126 11.71 0.87 17.34
N HIS A 127 10.51 1.38 17.07
CA HIS A 127 9.77 2.31 17.94
C HIS A 127 10.55 3.59 18.33
N THR A 128 11.44 4.08 17.47
CA THR A 128 12.04 5.39 17.67
C THR A 128 10.99 6.50 17.52
N THR A 129 11.23 7.67 18.11
CA THR A 129 10.34 8.83 17.96
C THR A 129 10.10 9.18 16.49
N ASP A 130 11.16 9.18 15.68
CA ASP A 130 11.08 9.46 14.24
C ASP A 130 10.22 8.41 13.53
N SER A 131 10.42 7.13 13.84
CA SER A 131 9.61 6.07 13.25
C SER A 131 8.15 6.17 13.63
N CYS A 132 7.83 6.49 14.89
CA CYS A 132 6.45 6.65 15.34
C CYS A 132 5.80 7.85 14.66
N THR A 133 6.55 8.94 14.44
CA THR A 133 6.09 10.11 13.71
C THR A 133 5.73 9.78 12.27
N GLU A 134 6.57 9.01 11.57
CA GLU A 134 6.28 8.53 10.21
C GLU A 134 5.03 7.61 10.17
N VAL A 135 4.89 6.70 11.14
CA VAL A 135 3.70 5.83 11.26
C VAL A 135 2.43 6.67 11.45
N LEU A 136 2.47 7.69 12.31
CA LEU A 136 1.35 8.59 12.52
C LEU A 136 1.02 9.40 11.26
N GLN A 137 2.02 9.83 10.51
CA GLN A 137 1.82 10.55 9.24
C GLN A 137 1.18 9.64 8.18
N LEU A 138 1.63 8.40 8.03
CA LEU A 138 1.01 7.40 7.15
C LEU A 138 -0.45 7.18 7.53
N TYR A 139 -0.74 7.02 8.82
CA TYR A 139 -2.11 6.86 9.31
C TYR A 139 -2.98 8.10 9.05
N ALA A 140 -2.43 9.31 9.25
CA ALA A 140 -3.13 10.56 8.96
C ALA A 140 -3.48 10.67 7.47
N ASN A 141 -2.55 10.30 6.57
CA ASN A 141 -2.78 10.26 5.13
C ASN A 141 -3.86 9.23 4.75
N HIS A 142 -3.80 8.03 5.33
CA HIS A 142 -4.81 6.98 5.17
C HIS A 142 -6.20 7.46 5.61
N LEU A 143 -6.29 8.08 6.80
CA LEU A 143 -7.55 8.58 7.35
C LEU A 143 -8.14 9.71 6.49
N LYS A 144 -7.28 10.61 6.00
CA LYS A 144 -7.68 11.71 5.10
C LYS A 144 -8.36 11.15 3.84
N LEU A 145 -7.73 10.18 3.16
CA LEU A 145 -8.30 9.56 1.97
C LEU A 145 -9.57 8.75 2.27
N SER A 146 -9.56 7.98 3.36
CA SER A 146 -10.74 7.22 3.80
C SER A 146 -11.96 8.12 4.06
N THR A 147 -11.73 9.31 4.62
CA THR A 147 -12.80 10.30 4.88
C THR A 147 -13.37 10.86 3.58
N VAL A 148 -12.50 11.19 2.60
CA VAL A 148 -12.94 11.64 1.26
C VAL A 148 -13.87 10.62 0.61
N LEU A 149 -13.56 9.32 0.68
CA LEU A 149 -14.42 8.27 0.10
C LEU A 149 -15.75 8.10 0.85
N LYS A 150 -15.78 8.28 2.18
CA LYS A 150 -17.00 8.19 3.00
C LYS A 150 -17.97 9.36 2.75
N ASP A 151 -17.46 10.57 2.59
CA ASP A 151 -18.29 11.76 2.35
C ASP A 151 -18.99 11.71 0.97
N ARG A 152 -18.37 11.05 0.00
CA ARG A 152 -18.91 10.91 -1.37
C ARG A 152 -19.94 9.78 -1.50
N THR A 153 -19.82 8.72 -0.70
CA THR A 153 -20.82 7.64 -0.64
C THR A 153 -22.13 8.11 0.01
N THR A 154 -22.07 9.01 0.99
CA THR A 154 -23.28 9.57 1.63
C THR A 154 -23.97 10.61 0.75
N SER A 155 -23.21 11.38 -0.05
CA SER A 155 -23.73 12.42 -0.95
C SER A 155 -24.51 11.88 -2.17
N SER A 156 -24.33 10.60 -2.52
CA SER A 156 -24.98 9.95 -3.67
C SER A 156 -26.27 9.20 -3.31
N ALA A 157 -26.66 9.14 -2.03
CA ALA A 157 -27.82 8.42 -1.52
C ALA A 157 -29.20 9.00 -1.93
N GLY A 158 -29.24 10.11 -2.68
CA GLY A 158 -30.48 10.75 -3.16
C GLY A 158 -31.07 10.20 -4.46
N LYS A 159 -30.36 9.32 -5.20
CA LYS A 159 -30.85 8.76 -6.47
C LYS A 159 -31.09 7.25 -6.34
N LYS A 160 -32.36 6.84 -6.33
CA LYS A 160 -32.80 5.44 -6.44
C LYS A 160 -32.23 4.82 -7.73
N GLY A 161 -31.10 4.15 -7.61
CA GLY A 161 -30.47 3.35 -8.67
C GLY A 161 -29.53 2.36 -8.00
N LYS A 162 -29.60 1.08 -8.41
CA LYS A 162 -28.88 -0.08 -7.86
C LYS A 162 -27.57 0.29 -7.17
N SER A 163 -27.47 -0.04 -5.88
CA SER A 163 -26.26 0.09 -5.07
C SER A 163 -25.08 -0.59 -5.78
N SER A 164 -24.27 0.21 -6.48
CA SER A 164 -22.90 -0.17 -6.80
C SER A 164 -22.22 -0.37 -5.46
N SER A 165 -21.88 -1.63 -5.18
CA SER A 165 -21.34 -2.11 -3.92
C SER A 165 -19.98 -1.43 -3.64
N PHE A 166 -20.00 -0.24 -3.04
CA PHE A 166 -18.86 0.29 -2.29
C PHE A 166 -18.60 -0.67 -1.14
N LYS A 167 -17.71 -1.64 -1.36
CA LYS A 167 -17.14 -2.41 -0.26
C LYS A 167 -16.05 -1.54 0.32
N THR A 168 -16.17 -1.19 1.59
CA THR A 168 -15.03 -0.65 2.35
C THR A 168 -13.82 -1.51 2.03
N PRO A 169 -12.68 -0.92 1.60
CA PRO A 169 -11.48 -1.69 1.30
C PRO A 169 -11.16 -2.58 2.50
N ILE A 170 -10.96 -3.87 2.25
CA ILE A 170 -10.52 -4.80 3.29
C ILE A 170 -9.09 -4.36 3.64
N SER A 171 -8.83 -4.16 4.94
CA SER A 171 -7.50 -3.77 5.38
C SER A 171 -6.48 -4.81 4.96
N LEU A 172 -5.31 -4.35 4.52
CA LEU A 172 -4.18 -5.21 4.16
C LEU A 172 -3.21 -5.44 5.31
N LEU A 173 -3.51 -4.90 6.50
CA LEU A 173 -2.77 -5.21 7.71
C LEU A 173 -2.88 -6.71 8.01
N SER A 174 -1.75 -7.35 8.27
CA SER A 174 -1.76 -8.75 8.69
C SER A 174 -2.41 -8.89 10.07
N LEU A 175 -3.09 -10.01 10.32
CA LEU A 175 -3.66 -10.27 11.65
C LEU A 175 -2.58 -10.29 12.74
N GLN A 176 -1.35 -10.68 12.40
CA GLN A 176 -0.21 -10.66 13.31
C GLN A 176 0.19 -9.24 13.73
N CYS A 177 -0.08 -8.24 12.89
CA CYS A 177 0.15 -6.83 13.22
C CYS A 177 -0.93 -6.29 14.17
N VAL A 178 -2.16 -6.81 14.07
CA VAL A 178 -3.33 -6.30 14.79
C VAL A 178 -3.56 -7.00 16.15
N VAL A 179 -3.13 -8.26 16.28
CA VAL A 179 -3.36 -9.15 17.44
C VAL A 179 -2.06 -9.42 18.17
#